data_AF-A0A0M0LLM3-F1
#
_entry.id   AF-A0A0M0LLM3-F1
#
_cell.length_a   1.000
_cell.length_b   1.000
_cell.length_c   1.000
_cell.angle_alpha   90.00
_cell.angle_beta   90.00
_cell.angle_gamma   90.00
#
_symmetry.space_group_name_H-M   'P 1'
#
loop_
_entity.id
_entity.type
_entity.pdbx_description
1 polymer ?
#
loop_
_entity_poly.entity_id
_entity_poly.type
_entity_poly.pdbx_seq_one_letter_code
_entity_poly.pdbx_strand_id
1 'polypeptide(L)'
;MQNDNWLNKLKERPDLAPDPKFIQSLRNRVIAHKKTSKKNTYLPIFVMTSVISILAILIILTLPTAEERQTLIYQTAGESCANKEESKIVGSWEVIGKEERALYRVSDQHKNKIVKHRPMTFSELNELLYDEKNQYGVEDFAGYKIGDTITIRDVVRDITYDDDQNLSKVKFNTHQNAYTLLVFKGDVRSRIEVNNRVTFQFKVVPLIDCFKYETLEIVRKWEEGVYPTIDDYLIKKK
;
A
#
# COMPACT_ATOMS: atom_id res chain seq x y z
N MET A 1 -0.20 40.07 -6.95
CA MET A 1 -1.10 40.59 -8.01
C MET A 1 -0.50 40.20 -9.35
N GLN A 2 -1.00 39.12 -9.97
CA GLN A 2 -0.63 38.72 -11.33
C GLN A 2 -1.52 39.49 -12.31
N ASN A 3 -0.91 40.03 -13.35
CA ASN A 3 -1.55 40.96 -14.28
C ASN A 3 -2.20 40.18 -15.43
N ASP A 4 -3.53 40.19 -15.52
CA ASP A 4 -4.37 39.48 -16.50
C ASP A 4 -4.27 40.03 -17.95
N ASN A 5 -3.26 40.86 -18.23
CA ASN A 5 -3.06 41.56 -19.50
C ASN A 5 -2.76 40.60 -20.69
N TRP A 6 -2.41 39.34 -20.42
CA TRP A 6 -2.11 38.36 -21.46
C TRP A 6 -3.39 37.83 -22.16
N LEU A 7 -4.52 37.76 -21.46
CA LEU A 7 -5.80 37.28 -22.00
C LEU A 7 -6.40 38.24 -23.02
N ASN A 8 -6.19 39.55 -22.84
CA ASN A 8 -6.62 40.56 -23.81
C ASN A 8 -5.75 40.53 -25.07
N LYS A 9 -4.43 40.33 -24.92
CA LYS A 9 -3.52 40.17 -26.06
C LYS A 9 -3.82 38.93 -26.93
N LEU A 10 -4.43 37.89 -26.36
CA LEU A 10 -4.86 36.70 -27.11
C LEU A 10 -6.09 36.95 -27.99
N LYS A 11 -6.97 37.89 -27.63
CA LYS A 11 -8.17 38.22 -28.44
C LYS A 11 -7.82 39.04 -29.69
N GLU A 12 -6.65 39.67 -29.71
CA GLU A 12 -6.17 40.50 -30.82
C GLU A 12 -5.34 39.72 -31.85
N ARG A 13 -5.24 38.40 -31.70
CA ARG A 13 -4.43 37.48 -32.53
C ARG A 13 -5.33 36.60 -33.42
N PRO A 14 -5.80 37.08 -34.58
CA PRO A 14 -6.65 36.30 -35.49
C PRO A 14 -5.93 35.10 -36.11
N ASP A 15 -4.59 35.05 -36.03
CA ASP A 15 -3.73 33.91 -36.40
C ASP A 15 -3.88 32.71 -35.45
N LEU A 16 -4.43 32.92 -34.24
CA LEU A 16 -4.68 31.89 -33.24
C LEU A 16 -6.15 31.49 -33.15
N ALA A 17 -6.99 31.95 -34.08
CA ALA A 17 -8.38 31.54 -34.14
C ALA A 17 -8.46 30.01 -34.32
N PRO A 18 -9.06 29.26 -33.37
CA PRO A 18 -9.11 27.81 -33.46
C PRO A 18 -9.86 27.38 -34.73
N ASP A 19 -9.28 26.42 -35.46
CA ASP A 19 -9.84 25.88 -36.70
C ASP A 19 -11.35 25.58 -36.52
N PRO A 20 -12.24 26.13 -37.37
CA PRO A 20 -13.66 25.85 -37.33
C PRO A 20 -14.00 24.35 -37.30
N LYS A 21 -13.17 23.51 -37.93
CA LYS A 21 -13.33 22.04 -37.91
C LYS A 21 -13.06 21.45 -36.52
N PHE A 22 -12.10 22.00 -35.78
CA PHE A 22 -11.79 21.59 -34.41
C PHE A 22 -12.93 21.98 -33.45
N ILE A 23 -13.47 23.19 -33.57
CA ILE A 23 -14.63 23.64 -32.78
C ILE A 23 -15.87 22.76 -33.07
N GLN A 24 -16.09 22.39 -34.33
CA GLN A 24 -17.20 21.52 -34.72
C GLN A 24 -17.03 20.09 -34.20
N SER A 25 -15.80 19.56 -34.18
CA SER A 25 -15.46 18.26 -33.57
C SER A 25 -15.80 18.21 -32.07
N LEU A 26 -15.49 19.28 -31.32
CA LEU A 26 -15.83 19.38 -29.90
C LEU A 26 -17.34 19.43 -29.66
N ARG A 27 -18.10 20.20 -30.46
CA ARG A 27 -19.56 20.24 -30.37
C ARG A 27 -20.20 18.87 -30.63
N ASN A 28 -19.70 18.15 -31.63
CA ASN A 28 -20.19 16.81 -31.97
C ASN A 28 -19.95 15.80 -30.83
N ARG A 29 -18.79 15.86 -30.15
CA ARG A 29 -18.50 15.01 -28.97
C ARG A 29 -19.40 15.31 -27.77
N VAL A 30 -19.66 16.58 -27.49
CA VAL A 30 -20.55 16.98 -26.37
C VAL A 30 -22.00 16.55 -26.62
N ILE A 31 -22.47 16.63 -27.87
CA ILE A 31 -23.82 16.18 -28.26
C ILE A 31 -23.93 14.66 -28.21
N ALA A 32 -22.89 13.93 -28.61
CA ALA A 32 -22.85 12.47 -28.54
C ALA A 32 -22.97 11.96 -27.09
N HIS A 33 -22.28 12.60 -26.14
CA HIS A 33 -22.39 12.25 -24.71
C HIS A 33 -23.78 12.53 -24.11
N LYS A 34 -24.49 13.54 -24.62
CA LYS A 34 -25.83 13.90 -24.14
C LYS A 34 -26.92 12.93 -24.62
N LYS A 35 -26.72 12.26 -25.77
CA LYS A 35 -27.72 11.32 -26.35
C LYS A 35 -27.69 9.92 -25.74
N THR A 36 -26.59 9.48 -25.13
CA THR A 36 -26.47 8.17 -24.48
C THR A 36 -27.02 8.12 -23.05
N SER A 37 -27.49 9.24 -22.49
CA SER A 37 -27.92 9.35 -21.08
C SER A 37 -29.44 9.26 -20.84
N LYS A 38 -30.28 9.00 -21.85
CA LYS A 38 -31.75 8.94 -21.66
C LYS A 38 -32.42 7.82 -22.46
N LYS A 39 -32.49 6.62 -21.88
CA LYS A 39 -33.66 5.73 -21.97
C LYS A 39 -33.80 4.94 -20.66
N ASN A 40 -34.83 5.30 -19.90
CA ASN A 40 -35.35 4.57 -18.74
C ASN A 40 -35.85 3.17 -19.13
N THR A 41 -35.76 2.20 -18.23
CA THR A 41 -36.92 1.34 -17.90
C THR A 41 -36.82 0.89 -16.44
N TYR A 42 -37.83 1.24 -15.65
CA TYR A 42 -38.07 0.75 -14.30
C TYR A 42 -38.57 -0.70 -14.36
N LEU A 43 -37.99 -1.61 -13.57
CA LEU A 43 -38.62 -2.82 -13.04
C LEU A 43 -37.96 -3.18 -11.69
N PRO A 44 -38.65 -3.89 -10.79
CA PRO A 44 -38.65 -3.62 -9.36
C PRO A 44 -37.45 -4.21 -8.61
N ILE A 45 -36.93 -3.41 -7.69
CA ILE A 45 -35.91 -3.74 -6.70
C ILE A 45 -36.55 -4.68 -5.66
N PHE A 46 -36.76 -5.97 -5.97
CA PHE A 46 -37.15 -6.95 -4.95
C PHE A 46 -36.79 -8.42 -5.22
N VAL A 47 -36.03 -8.75 -6.28
CA VAL A 47 -35.62 -10.15 -6.56
C VAL A 47 -34.10 -10.34 -6.72
N MET A 48 -33.30 -9.27 -6.65
CA MET A 48 -31.84 -9.32 -6.88
C MET A 48 -30.97 -9.35 -5.62
N THR A 49 -31.55 -9.61 -4.44
CA THR A 49 -30.76 -9.90 -3.23
C THR A 49 -30.47 -11.39 -3.09
N SER A 50 -31.26 -12.29 -3.69
CA SER A 50 -31.10 -13.73 -3.49
C SER A 50 -30.03 -14.38 -4.37
N VAL A 51 -29.79 -13.86 -5.59
CA VAL A 51 -28.83 -14.49 -6.54
C VAL A 51 -27.39 -14.06 -6.28
N ILE A 52 -27.17 -12.83 -5.80
CA ILE A 52 -25.84 -12.34 -5.41
C ILE A 52 -25.35 -13.06 -4.14
N SER A 53 -26.24 -13.38 -3.21
CA SER A 53 -25.89 -14.19 -2.03
C SER A 53 -25.51 -15.62 -2.39
N ILE A 54 -26.18 -16.25 -3.36
CA ILE A 54 -25.84 -17.62 -3.78
C ILE A 54 -24.50 -17.66 -4.53
N LEU A 55 -24.18 -16.66 -5.36
CA LEU A 55 -22.86 -16.57 -6.00
C LEU A 55 -21.73 -16.28 -5.01
N ALA A 56 -21.97 -15.44 -3.99
CA ALA A 56 -20.98 -15.20 -2.93
C ALA A 56 -20.73 -16.44 -2.08
N ILE A 57 -21.76 -17.25 -1.79
CA ILE A 57 -21.63 -18.51 -1.05
C ILE A 57 -20.91 -19.57 -1.90
N LEU A 58 -21.14 -19.64 -3.21
CA LEU A 58 -20.42 -20.56 -4.09
C LEU A 58 -18.92 -20.20 -4.23
N ILE A 59 -18.57 -18.91 -4.23
CA ILE A 59 -17.16 -18.48 -4.20
C ILE A 59 -16.50 -18.85 -2.87
N ILE A 60 -17.22 -18.72 -1.74
CA ILE A 60 -16.73 -19.13 -0.41
C ILE A 60 -16.56 -20.66 -0.30
N LEU A 61 -17.38 -21.45 -1.01
CA LEU A 61 -17.30 -22.92 -1.01
C LEU A 61 -16.25 -23.51 -1.96
N THR A 62 -15.74 -22.72 -2.92
CA THR A 62 -14.63 -23.13 -3.82
C THR A 62 -13.27 -22.58 -3.39
N LEU A 63 -13.23 -21.69 -2.40
CA LEU A 63 -11.97 -21.23 -1.82
C LEU A 63 -11.49 -22.26 -0.80
N PRO A 64 -10.23 -22.74 -0.91
CA PRO A 64 -9.68 -23.65 0.08
C PRO A 64 -9.76 -22.99 1.46
N THR A 65 -10.16 -23.78 2.45
CA THR A 65 -10.33 -23.30 3.82
C THR A 65 -9.00 -22.78 4.37
N ALA A 66 -9.06 -21.88 5.37
CA ALA A 66 -7.85 -21.33 6.00
C ALA A 66 -6.90 -22.43 6.53
N GLU A 67 -7.45 -23.60 6.86
CA GLU A 67 -6.72 -24.79 7.32
C GLU A 67 -5.98 -25.50 6.16
N GLU A 68 -6.55 -25.55 4.95
CA GLU A 68 -5.87 -26.08 3.76
C GLU A 68 -4.75 -25.16 3.25
N ARG A 69 -4.92 -23.83 3.38
CA ARG A 69 -3.82 -22.87 3.13
C ARG A 69 -2.67 -23.06 4.12
N GLN A 70 -2.97 -23.40 5.38
CA GLN A 70 -1.94 -23.68 6.38
C GLN A 70 -1.14 -24.93 6.01
N THR A 71 -1.75 -26.03 5.56
CA THR A 71 -0.95 -27.21 5.18
C THR A 71 -0.02 -27.00 3.98
N LEU A 72 -0.36 -26.12 3.03
CA LEU A 72 0.48 -25.80 1.88
C LEU A 72 1.67 -24.89 2.22
N ILE A 73 1.51 -24.00 3.20
CA ILE A 73 2.56 -23.07 3.63
C ILE A 73 3.52 -23.74 4.64
N TYR A 74 3.05 -24.73 5.41
CA TYR A 74 3.86 -25.36 6.45
C TYR A 74 4.77 -26.49 5.93
N GLN A 75 4.64 -26.94 4.68
CA GLN A 75 5.61 -27.88 4.09
C GLN A 75 6.89 -27.22 3.56
N THR A 76 6.95 -25.88 3.46
CA THR A 76 8.11 -25.19 2.87
C THR A 76 8.98 -24.42 3.88
N ALA A 77 8.57 -24.31 5.15
CA ALA A 77 9.29 -23.56 6.18
C ALA A 77 10.59 -24.23 6.69
N GLY A 78 11.07 -25.28 6.04
CA GLY A 78 12.34 -25.96 6.34
C GLY A 78 13.11 -26.44 5.11
N GLU A 79 12.64 -26.15 3.90
CA GLU A 79 13.38 -26.49 2.69
C GLU A 79 14.46 -25.43 2.45
N SER A 80 15.71 -25.86 2.65
CA SER A 80 16.93 -25.25 2.11
C SER A 80 16.66 -24.44 0.83
N CYS A 81 17.25 -23.25 0.72
CA CYS A 81 17.29 -22.46 -0.52
C CYS A 81 17.85 -23.23 -1.75
N ALA A 82 18.18 -24.52 -1.63
CA ALA A 82 18.39 -25.47 -2.71
C ALA A 82 17.22 -25.55 -3.72
N ASN A 83 15.97 -25.32 -3.28
CA ASN A 83 14.78 -25.23 -4.15
C ASN A 83 14.29 -23.78 -4.32
N LYS A 84 15.20 -22.79 -4.34
CA LYS A 84 14.81 -21.39 -4.48
C LYS A 84 13.96 -21.21 -5.74
N GLU A 85 12.80 -20.59 -5.58
CA GLU A 85 11.93 -20.23 -6.69
C GLU A 85 12.74 -19.51 -7.78
N GLU A 86 12.52 -19.87 -9.05
CA GLU A 86 13.16 -19.18 -10.15
C GLU A 86 12.76 -17.70 -10.14
N SER A 87 13.72 -16.81 -10.41
CA SER A 87 13.41 -15.39 -10.69
C SER A 87 13.81 -15.00 -12.10
N LYS A 88 12.95 -14.19 -12.74
CA LYS A 88 13.18 -13.64 -14.08
C LYS A 88 13.09 -12.12 -14.05
N ILE A 89 13.98 -11.45 -14.77
CA ILE A 89 13.95 -9.99 -14.90
C ILE A 89 13.09 -9.62 -16.10
N VAL A 90 12.06 -8.80 -15.88
CA VAL A 90 11.17 -8.28 -16.92
C VAL A 90 11.11 -6.75 -16.79
N GLY A 91 11.94 -6.06 -17.58
CA GLY A 91 12.06 -4.59 -17.51
C GLY A 91 12.54 -4.12 -16.13
N SER A 92 11.72 -3.31 -15.46
CA SER A 92 11.97 -2.79 -14.11
C SER A 92 11.62 -3.75 -12.98
N TRP A 93 11.15 -4.96 -13.30
CA TRP A 93 10.63 -5.93 -12.33
C TRP A 93 11.55 -7.15 -12.21
N GLU A 94 11.65 -7.68 -11.00
CA GLU A 94 12.07 -9.06 -10.72
C GLU A 94 10.81 -9.85 -10.40
N VAL A 95 10.49 -10.82 -11.25
CA VAL A 95 9.34 -11.72 -11.09
C VAL A 95 9.85 -12.99 -10.44
N ILE A 96 9.32 -13.32 -9.27
CA ILE A 96 9.69 -14.47 -8.45
C ILE A 96 8.60 -15.53 -8.58
N GLY A 97 9.02 -16.78 -8.79
CA GLY A 97 8.14 -17.92 -9.00
C GLY A 97 7.43 -17.88 -10.35
N LYS A 98 6.39 -18.73 -10.51
CA LYS A 98 5.52 -18.77 -11.70
C LYS A 98 4.52 -17.61 -11.71
N GLU A 99 5.03 -16.39 -11.53
CA GLU A 99 4.31 -15.09 -11.58
C GLU A 99 3.58 -14.67 -10.30
N GLU A 100 3.86 -15.30 -9.15
CA GLU A 100 3.13 -15.02 -7.90
C GLU A 100 3.52 -13.69 -7.24
N ARG A 101 4.74 -13.18 -7.47
CA ARG A 101 5.19 -11.88 -6.95
C ARG A 101 6.07 -11.13 -7.96
N ALA A 102 5.68 -9.91 -8.30
CA ALA A 102 6.47 -8.99 -9.12
C ALA A 102 6.94 -7.81 -8.27
N LEU A 103 8.25 -7.69 -8.06
CA LEU A 103 8.86 -6.67 -7.23
C LEU A 103 9.73 -5.72 -8.06
N TYR A 104 9.71 -4.44 -7.73
CA TYR A 104 10.56 -3.47 -8.41
C TYR A 104 12.04 -3.76 -8.15
N ARG A 105 12.86 -3.55 -9.19
CA ARG A 105 14.31 -3.66 -9.07
C ARG A 105 14.87 -2.43 -8.37
N VAL A 106 15.69 -2.70 -7.36
CA VAL A 106 16.37 -1.67 -6.58
C VAL A 106 17.62 -1.20 -7.33
N SER A 107 17.75 0.11 -7.53
CA SER A 107 18.94 0.71 -8.13
C SER A 107 20.14 0.64 -7.20
N ASP A 108 21.36 0.64 -7.76
CA ASP A 108 22.57 0.66 -6.93
C ASP A 108 22.72 2.00 -6.18
N GLN A 109 22.10 3.08 -6.64
CA GLN A 109 22.05 4.34 -5.90
C GLN A 109 21.26 4.17 -4.60
N HIS A 110 20.12 3.48 -4.66
CA HIS A 110 19.30 3.20 -3.48
C HIS A 110 20.02 2.28 -2.50
N LYS A 111 20.58 1.16 -2.99
CA LYS A 111 21.31 0.19 -2.14
C LYS A 111 22.51 0.79 -1.42
N ASN A 112 23.19 1.76 -2.06
CA ASN A 112 24.37 2.40 -1.51
C ASN A 112 24.04 3.66 -0.68
N LYS A 113 22.76 3.99 -0.47
CA LYS A 113 22.34 5.14 0.34
C LYS A 113 22.74 4.90 1.80
N ILE A 114 23.64 5.75 2.30
CA ILE A 114 24.10 5.70 3.69
C ILE A 114 23.08 6.46 4.55
N VAL A 115 22.46 5.76 5.49
CA VAL A 115 21.47 6.33 6.42
C VAL A 115 21.96 6.16 7.85
N LYS A 116 21.84 7.22 8.65
CA LYS A 116 22.16 7.15 10.08
C LYS A 116 21.04 6.44 10.82
N HIS A 117 21.37 5.36 11.52
CA HIS A 117 20.43 4.66 12.39
C HIS A 117 20.05 5.54 13.58
N ARG A 118 18.79 5.96 13.62
CA ARG A 118 18.19 6.78 14.68
C ARG A 118 16.68 6.52 14.73
N PRO A 119 16.00 6.89 15.84
CA PRO A 119 14.55 6.96 15.83
C PRO A 119 14.06 7.87 14.69
N MET A 120 13.12 7.37 13.90
CA MET A 120 12.53 8.09 12.77
C MET A 120 10.99 8.04 12.81
N THR A 121 10.32 8.87 12.04
CA THR A 121 8.86 8.82 11.84
C THR A 121 8.48 7.77 10.81
N PHE A 122 7.21 7.40 10.73
CA PHE A 122 6.73 6.56 9.63
C PHE A 122 6.85 7.26 8.27
N SER A 123 6.80 8.59 8.27
CA SER A 123 7.04 9.41 7.09
C SER A 123 8.46 9.22 6.55
N GLU A 124 9.46 9.32 7.43
CA GLU A 124 10.88 9.09 7.08
C GLU A 124 11.14 7.63 6.69
N LEU A 125 10.45 6.66 7.31
CA LEU A 125 10.55 5.26 6.91
C LEU A 125 10.08 5.05 5.45
N ASN A 126 8.99 5.68 5.04
CA ASN A 126 8.50 5.59 3.66
C ASN A 126 9.49 6.18 2.65
N GLU A 127 10.25 7.21 3.03
CA GLU A 127 11.32 7.76 2.19
C GLU A 127 12.48 6.77 1.99
N LEU A 128 12.69 5.82 2.92
CA LEU A 128 13.68 4.76 2.77
C LEU A 128 13.27 3.69 1.77
N LEU A 129 11.97 3.60 1.45
CA LEU A 129 11.41 2.67 0.48
C LEU A 129 11.22 3.30 -0.91
N TYR A 130 11.68 4.54 -1.14
CA TYR A 130 11.55 5.22 -2.43
C TYR A 130 12.90 5.27 -3.17
N ASP A 131 12.98 4.60 -4.31
CA ASP A 131 14.15 4.64 -5.19
C ASP A 131 14.12 5.91 -6.05
N GLU A 132 14.84 6.94 -5.60
CA GLU A 132 14.91 8.23 -6.29
C GLU A 132 15.46 8.14 -7.72
N LYS A 133 16.31 7.16 -8.04
CA LYS A 133 16.83 7.02 -9.41
C LYS A 133 15.76 6.52 -10.35
N ASN A 134 14.97 5.55 -9.89
CA ASN A 134 13.96 4.90 -10.71
C ASN A 134 12.54 5.48 -10.56
N GLN A 135 12.33 6.35 -9.56
CA GLN A 135 11.08 7.06 -9.26
C GLN A 135 9.91 6.14 -8.89
N TYR A 136 10.17 5.10 -8.09
CA TYR A 136 9.13 4.20 -7.56
C TYR A 136 9.47 3.64 -6.19
N GLY A 137 8.45 3.11 -5.50
CA GLY A 137 8.61 2.37 -4.25
C GLY A 137 9.27 1.00 -4.47
N VAL A 138 10.11 0.58 -3.53
CA VAL A 138 10.85 -0.69 -3.55
C VAL A 138 10.78 -1.36 -2.18
N GLU A 139 10.84 -2.69 -2.16
CA GLU A 139 10.86 -3.51 -0.94
C GLU A 139 12.31 -3.70 -0.43
N ASP A 140 12.99 -2.59 -0.15
CA ASP A 140 14.38 -2.51 0.28
C ASP A 140 14.57 -1.24 1.11
N PHE A 141 14.85 -1.38 2.40
CA PHE A 141 15.01 -0.22 3.27
C PHE A 141 16.41 0.37 3.10
N ALA A 142 16.51 1.51 2.43
CA ALA A 142 17.79 2.18 2.20
C ALA A 142 18.63 2.31 3.49
N GLY A 143 19.83 1.71 3.48
CA GLY A 143 20.77 1.76 4.60
C GLY A 143 20.47 0.81 5.77
N TYR A 144 19.54 -0.13 5.59
CA TYR A 144 19.26 -1.23 6.52
C TYR A 144 19.54 -2.57 5.84
N LYS A 145 19.61 -3.62 6.67
CA LYS A 145 19.74 -5.00 6.23
C LYS A 145 18.78 -5.88 7.03
N ILE A 146 18.39 -7.02 6.47
CA ILE A 146 17.76 -8.13 7.20
C ILE A 146 18.51 -8.38 8.52
N GLY A 147 17.77 -8.43 9.63
CA GLY A 147 18.28 -8.58 10.98
C GLY A 147 18.46 -7.26 11.74
N ASP A 148 18.54 -6.13 11.05
CA ASP A 148 18.60 -4.81 11.69
C ASP A 148 17.29 -4.49 12.43
N THR A 149 17.36 -3.53 13.34
CA THR A 149 16.20 -3.00 14.07
C THR A 149 15.94 -1.56 13.68
N ILE A 150 14.74 -1.28 13.18
CA ILE A 150 14.25 0.06 12.91
C ILE A 150 13.50 0.57 14.14
N THR A 151 13.91 1.72 14.66
CA THR A 151 13.20 2.41 15.75
C THR A 151 12.32 3.51 15.16
N ILE A 152 11.01 3.42 15.39
CA ILE A 152 10.05 4.45 14.97
C ILE A 152 9.59 5.25 16.17
N ARG A 153 9.70 6.57 16.13
CA ARG A 153 9.21 7.50 17.16
C ARG A 153 8.30 8.55 16.56
N ASP A 154 7.00 8.31 16.63
CA ASP A 154 5.99 9.10 15.93
C ASP A 154 4.79 9.45 16.82
N VAL A 155 3.95 10.38 16.35
CA VAL A 155 2.75 10.88 17.03
C VAL A 155 1.54 10.07 16.60
N VAL A 156 0.86 9.46 17.57
CA VAL A 156 -0.40 8.76 17.34
C VAL A 156 -1.47 9.77 16.95
N ARG A 157 -2.19 9.50 15.86
CA ARG A 157 -3.24 10.40 15.35
C ARG A 157 -4.63 9.93 15.65
N ASP A 158 -4.82 8.62 15.66
CA ASP A 158 -6.10 8.02 15.98
C ASP A 158 -5.88 6.59 16.50
N ILE A 159 -6.79 6.14 17.35
CA ILE A 159 -6.83 4.77 17.87
C ILE A 159 -8.29 4.32 17.80
N THR A 160 -8.56 3.31 16.98
CA THR A 160 -9.86 2.65 16.92
C THR A 160 -9.71 1.23 17.43
N TYR A 161 -10.71 0.74 18.16
CA TYR A 161 -10.76 -0.62 18.68
C TYR A 161 -12.07 -1.25 18.25
N ASP A 162 -11.96 -2.48 17.73
CA ASP A 162 -13.06 -3.30 17.23
C ASP A 162 -13.21 -4.51 18.17
N ASP A 163 -14.30 -4.52 18.94
CA ASP A 163 -14.61 -5.57 19.91
C ASP A 163 -14.90 -6.92 19.25
N ASP A 164 -15.53 -6.92 18.07
CA ASP A 164 -15.90 -8.16 17.37
C ASP A 164 -14.65 -8.89 16.87
N GLN A 165 -13.65 -8.13 16.42
CA GLN A 165 -12.37 -8.67 15.95
C GLN A 165 -11.33 -8.78 17.08
N ASN A 166 -11.56 -8.13 18.22
CA ASN A 166 -10.57 -7.94 19.28
C ASN A 166 -9.25 -7.34 18.75
N LEU A 167 -9.36 -6.32 17.89
CA LEU A 167 -8.23 -5.66 17.23
C LEU A 167 -8.26 -4.15 17.45
N SER A 168 -7.10 -3.58 17.74
CA SER A 168 -6.86 -2.14 17.71
C SER A 168 -6.13 -1.72 16.45
N LYS A 169 -6.55 -0.60 15.86
CA LYS A 169 -5.91 0.05 14.72
C LYS A 169 -5.37 1.41 15.17
N VAL A 170 -4.06 1.59 15.06
CA VAL A 170 -3.33 2.79 15.48
C VAL A 170 -2.84 3.53 14.24
N LYS A 171 -3.29 4.76 14.07
CA LYS A 171 -3.01 5.57 12.88
C LYS A 171 -1.88 6.57 13.12
N PHE A 172 -0.97 6.66 12.16
CA PHE A 172 0.10 7.64 12.07
C PHE A 172 -0.01 8.38 10.75
N ASN A 173 0.16 9.70 10.75
CA ASN A 173 0.17 10.45 9.49
C ASN A 173 1.51 10.29 8.78
N THR A 174 1.47 10.21 7.46
CA THR A 174 2.66 10.26 6.60
C THR A 174 2.54 11.47 5.67
N HIS A 175 3.48 11.64 4.73
CA HIS A 175 3.41 12.72 3.74
C HIS A 175 2.09 12.70 2.92
N GLN A 176 1.68 13.89 2.45
CA GLN A 176 0.63 14.08 1.44
C GLN A 176 -0.75 13.48 1.78
N ASN A 177 -1.26 13.69 3.00
CA ASN A 177 -2.56 13.17 3.46
C ASN A 177 -2.66 11.63 3.49
N ALA A 178 -1.55 10.91 3.34
CA ALA A 178 -1.50 9.47 3.56
C ALA A 178 -1.30 9.15 5.06
N TYR A 179 -1.48 7.87 5.40
CA TYR A 179 -1.30 7.39 6.77
C TYR A 179 -0.71 5.98 6.77
N THR A 180 0.02 5.68 7.83
CA THR A 180 0.40 4.32 8.20
C THR A 180 -0.55 3.82 9.28
N LEU A 181 -1.00 2.58 9.14
CA LEU A 181 -1.85 1.91 10.11
C LEU A 181 -1.09 0.73 10.72
N LEU A 182 -0.97 0.70 12.04
CA LEU A 182 -0.55 -0.49 12.76
C LEU A 182 -1.77 -1.19 13.34
N VAL A 183 -1.82 -2.51 13.18
CA VAL A 183 -2.89 -3.34 13.73
C VAL A 183 -2.32 -4.25 14.80
N PHE A 184 -2.91 -4.19 16.00
CA PHE A 184 -2.53 -4.98 17.16
C PHE A 184 -3.72 -5.77 17.70
N LYS A 185 -3.44 -6.93 18.28
CA LYS A 185 -4.42 -7.71 19.04
C LYS A 185 -4.70 -7.07 20.40
N GLY A 186 -5.98 -7.01 20.78
CA GLY A 186 -6.44 -6.43 22.03
C GLY A 186 -6.70 -4.92 21.97
N ASP A 187 -7.29 -4.37 23.04
CA ASP A 187 -7.52 -2.93 23.22
C ASP A 187 -6.23 -2.23 23.70
N VAL A 188 -5.68 -1.33 22.88
CA VAL A 188 -4.43 -0.61 23.17
C VAL A 188 -4.65 0.79 23.74
N ARG A 189 -5.90 1.25 23.91
CA ARG A 189 -6.23 2.63 24.34
C ARG A 189 -5.73 2.97 25.75
N SER A 190 -5.44 1.95 26.58
CA SER A 190 -4.81 2.12 27.90
C SER A 190 -3.28 2.16 27.88
N ARG A 191 -2.66 1.82 26.73
CA ARG A 191 -1.21 1.70 26.56
C ARG A 191 -0.59 2.91 25.87
N ILE A 192 -1.35 3.53 24.96
CA ILE A 192 -0.92 4.67 24.16
C ILE A 192 -2.05 5.68 24.05
N GLU A 193 -1.69 6.95 23.87
CA GLU A 193 -2.62 8.06 23.82
C GLU A 193 -2.54 8.80 22.49
N VAL A 194 -3.69 9.26 21.99
CA VAL A 194 -3.79 10.11 20.81
C VAL A 194 -3.06 11.44 21.04
N ASN A 195 -2.42 11.97 20.00
CA ASN A 195 -1.56 13.16 20.01
C ASN A 195 -0.28 13.05 20.84
N ASN A 196 0.01 11.89 21.44
CA ASN A 196 1.26 11.63 22.13
C ASN A 196 2.25 10.89 21.24
N ARG A 197 3.54 11.16 21.53
CA ARG A 197 4.66 10.51 20.83
C ARG A 197 4.97 9.18 21.48
N VAL A 198 4.92 8.12 20.68
CA VAL A 198 5.22 6.73 21.07
C VAL A 198 6.47 6.26 20.36
N THR A 199 7.13 5.23 20.89
CA THR A 199 8.33 4.65 20.26
C THR A 199 8.15 3.15 20.10
N PHE A 200 8.32 2.67 18.88
CA PHE A 200 8.27 1.26 18.52
C PHE A 200 9.62 0.79 17.99
N GLN A 201 9.90 -0.51 18.14
CA GLN A 201 11.02 -1.18 17.52
C GLN A 201 10.54 -2.34 16.67
N PHE A 202 10.96 -2.37 15.40
CA PHE A 202 10.64 -3.42 14.45
C PHE A 202 11.92 -4.04 13.93
N LYS A 203 11.93 -5.37 13.78
CA LYS A 203 13.01 -6.06 13.07
C LYS A 203 12.78 -6.00 11.56
N VAL A 204 13.86 -5.83 10.81
CA VAL A 204 13.87 -6.03 9.36
C VAL A 204 13.99 -7.52 9.09
N VAL A 205 13.07 -8.07 8.33
CA VAL A 205 12.99 -9.50 7.98
C VAL A 205 12.87 -9.66 6.46
N PRO A 206 13.19 -10.83 5.90
CA PRO A 206 12.92 -11.08 4.48
C PRO A 206 11.41 -10.97 4.20
N LEU A 207 11.06 -10.29 3.11
CA LEU A 207 9.69 -10.30 2.56
C LEU A 207 9.37 -11.66 1.89
N ILE A 208 10.39 -12.24 1.25
CA ILE A 208 10.34 -13.56 0.61
C ILE A 208 11.60 -14.29 1.03
N ASP A 209 11.45 -15.47 1.60
CA ASP A 209 12.58 -16.29 2.02
C ASP A 209 13.54 -16.55 0.86
N CYS A 210 14.84 -16.56 1.16
CA CYS A 210 15.92 -16.71 0.17
C CYS A 210 16.08 -15.56 -0.86
N PHE A 211 15.28 -14.49 -0.79
CA PHE A 211 15.45 -13.28 -1.62
C PHE A 211 15.90 -12.07 -0.80
N LYS A 212 16.43 -11.05 -1.50
CA LYS A 212 17.03 -9.84 -0.91
C LYS A 212 16.01 -8.77 -0.51
N TYR A 213 14.72 -9.06 -0.62
CA TYR A 213 13.65 -8.10 -0.37
C TYR A 213 13.29 -8.09 1.10
N GLU A 214 12.96 -6.91 1.60
CA GLU A 214 12.86 -6.66 3.03
C GLU A 214 11.47 -6.18 3.40
N THR A 215 11.04 -6.49 4.62
CA THR A 215 9.83 -5.93 5.22
C THR A 215 10.02 -5.81 6.74
N LEU A 216 9.07 -5.15 7.40
CA LEU A 216 9.04 -5.16 8.86
C LEU A 216 8.43 -6.47 9.36
N GLU A 217 8.98 -7.02 10.43
CA GLU A 217 8.49 -8.26 11.06
C GLU A 217 6.97 -8.22 11.35
N ILE A 218 6.44 -7.05 11.74
CA ILE A 218 5.01 -6.88 12.00
C ILE A 218 4.16 -7.06 10.74
N VAL A 219 4.64 -6.60 9.59
CA VAL A 219 3.95 -6.75 8.29
C VAL A 219 3.96 -8.21 7.87
N ARG A 220 5.11 -8.88 8.05
CA ARG A 220 5.22 -10.32 7.78
C ARG A 220 4.22 -11.15 8.60
N LYS A 221 4.08 -10.85 9.89
CA LYS A 221 3.06 -11.51 10.74
C LYS A 221 1.64 -11.28 10.23
N TRP A 222 1.32 -10.09 9.72
CA TRP A 222 0.00 -9.81 9.14
C TRP A 222 -0.26 -10.63 7.86
N GLU A 223 0.75 -10.83 7.01
CA GLU A 223 0.63 -11.73 5.84
C GLU A 223 0.31 -13.18 6.25
N GLU A 224 0.81 -13.60 7.42
CA GLU A 224 0.56 -14.91 8.04
C GLU A 224 -0.78 -14.98 8.79
N GLY A 225 -1.56 -13.89 8.80
CA GLY A 225 -2.84 -13.81 9.52
C GLY A 225 -2.69 -13.65 11.04
N VAL A 226 -1.50 -13.29 11.51
CA VAL A 226 -1.18 -13.13 12.93
C VAL A 226 -1.09 -11.64 13.29
N TYR A 227 -1.95 -11.20 14.20
CA TYR A 227 -1.87 -9.85 14.78
C TYR A 227 -1.16 -9.91 16.13
N PRO A 228 0.00 -9.25 16.28
CA PRO A 228 0.76 -9.31 17.52
C PRO A 228 0.19 -8.35 18.58
N THR A 229 0.68 -8.47 19.81
CA THR A 229 0.31 -7.53 20.88
C THR A 229 1.17 -6.28 20.80
N ILE A 230 0.67 -5.14 21.30
CA ILE A 230 1.43 -3.89 21.29
C ILE A 230 2.71 -3.96 22.15
N ASP A 231 2.69 -4.78 23.21
CA ASP A 231 3.81 -4.92 24.15
C ASP A 231 5.04 -5.56 23.51
N ASP A 232 4.88 -6.28 22.39
CA ASP A 232 5.98 -6.86 21.62
C ASP A 232 6.84 -5.80 20.92
N TYR A 233 6.28 -4.60 20.68
CA TYR A 233 6.90 -3.55 19.87
C TYR A 233 7.11 -2.24 20.63
N LEU A 234 6.27 -1.94 21.62
CA LEU A 234 6.27 -0.65 22.32
C LEU A 234 7.44 -0.54 23.30
N ILE A 235 8.33 0.44 23.09
CA ILE A 235 9.36 0.76 24.08
C ILE A 235 8.73 1.54 25.23
N LYS A 236 8.73 0.95 26.42
CA LYS A 236 8.30 1.63 27.65
C LYS A 236 9.26 2.79 27.96
N LYS A 237 8.70 3.97 28.24
CA LYS A 237 9.48 5.08 28.81
C LYS A 237 10.04 4.60 30.16
N LYS A 238 11.36 4.64 30.32
CA LYS A 238 12.01 4.52 31.62
C LYS A 238 11.81 5.81 32.42
#